data_AF-A0AAN8XKB5-F1
#
_entry.id   AF-A0AAN8XKB5-F1
#
_cell.length_a   1.000
_cell.length_b   1.000
_cell.length_c   1.000
_cell.angle_alpha   90.00
_cell.angle_beta   90.00
_cell.angle_gamma   90.00
#
_symmetry.space_group_name_H-M   'P 1'
#
loop_
_entity.id
_entity.type
_entity.pdbx_description
1 polymer ?
#
loop_
_entity_poly.entity_id
_entity_poly.type
_entity_poly.pdbx_seq_one_letter_code
_entity_poly.pdbx_strand_id
1 'polypeptide(L)'
;MSVFTCLSCHVAFANADGQKDHFRSEWHRYNLMRKVAELPPVSRETFNERAQQVETQIAQMTQTKEEKKKYCKPCGRSFANKMTYDNHLNSKKHVEKSAVYFEEAKNRRNLAKQKSMEDDADSDDDDDEDALSKTKMNCKSCNESFADQVAFYNHMKSKKHMERSAACNVAVTSKKSGFSAGQSTSKMDVDSDDDSEYEELEGVFKK
;
A
#
# COMPACT_ATOMS: atom_id res chain seq x y z
N MET A 1 -15.55 -24.73 -49.35
CA MET A 1 -15.13 -24.74 -47.94
C MET A 1 -16.30 -24.24 -47.11
N SER A 2 -16.75 -24.98 -46.10
CA SER A 2 -17.83 -24.55 -45.20
C SER A 2 -17.30 -23.52 -44.22
N VAL A 3 -17.97 -22.38 -44.10
CA VAL A 3 -17.62 -21.33 -43.12
C VAL A 3 -18.35 -21.63 -41.81
N PHE A 4 -17.62 -21.61 -40.69
CA PHE A 4 -18.19 -21.84 -39.37
C PHE A 4 -18.47 -20.51 -38.70
N THR A 5 -19.71 -20.20 -38.37
CA THR A 5 -20.09 -18.87 -37.85
C THR A 5 -21.01 -18.94 -36.65
N CYS A 6 -20.93 -17.95 -35.76
CA CYS A 6 -21.88 -17.75 -34.68
C CYS A 6 -22.72 -16.50 -34.93
N LEU A 7 -24.03 -16.67 -35.16
CA LEU A 7 -24.94 -15.56 -35.44
C LEU A 7 -25.24 -14.71 -34.19
N SER A 8 -25.12 -15.27 -32.98
CA SER A 8 -25.33 -14.48 -31.75
C SER A 8 -24.15 -13.54 -31.45
N CYS A 9 -22.96 -13.83 -32.00
CA CYS A 9 -21.74 -13.08 -31.73
C CYS A 9 -21.12 -12.42 -32.97
N HIS A 10 -21.71 -12.64 -34.15
CA HIS A 10 -21.26 -12.12 -35.45
C HIS A 10 -19.77 -12.39 -35.75
N VAL A 11 -19.32 -13.63 -35.50
CA VAL A 11 -17.94 -14.06 -35.77
C VAL A 11 -17.88 -15.32 -36.62
N ALA A 12 -16.80 -15.43 -37.39
CA ALA A 12 -16.46 -16.57 -38.21
C ALA A 12 -15.20 -17.27 -37.68
N PHE A 13 -15.15 -18.58 -37.85
CA PHE A 13 -14.07 -19.47 -37.41
C PHE A 13 -13.49 -20.21 -38.61
N ALA A 14 -12.21 -20.55 -38.52
CA ALA A 14 -11.51 -21.30 -39.56
C ALA A 14 -11.94 -22.79 -39.61
N ASN A 15 -12.36 -23.36 -38.47
CA ASN A 15 -12.73 -24.76 -38.33
C ASN A 15 -13.92 -24.95 -37.36
N ALA A 16 -14.49 -26.15 -37.39
CA ALA A 16 -15.63 -26.51 -36.53
C ALA A 16 -15.27 -26.51 -35.04
N ASP A 17 -14.03 -26.87 -34.71
CA ASP A 17 -13.60 -26.98 -33.31
C ASP A 17 -13.51 -25.61 -32.64
N GLY A 18 -12.98 -24.58 -33.34
CA GLY A 18 -13.00 -23.21 -32.84
C GLY A 18 -14.42 -22.67 -32.63
N GLN A 19 -15.39 -23.11 -33.44
CA GLN A 19 -16.80 -22.77 -33.24
C GLN A 19 -17.37 -23.44 -31.97
N LYS A 20 -17.05 -24.72 -31.74
CA LYS A 20 -17.47 -25.45 -30.52
C LYS A 20 -16.87 -24.85 -29.26
N ASP A 21 -15.59 -24.48 -29.29
CA ASP A 21 -14.90 -23.84 -28.16
C ASP A 21 -15.49 -22.47 -27.86
N HIS A 22 -15.84 -21.70 -28.90
CA HIS A 22 -16.55 -20.45 -28.74
C HIS A 22 -17.89 -20.64 -28.00
N PHE A 23 -18.69 -21.64 -28.36
CA PHE A 23 -19.97 -21.88 -27.69
C PHE A 23 -19.84 -22.19 -26.19
N ARG A 24 -18.69 -22.68 -25.73
CA ARG A 24 -18.36 -22.92 -24.32
C ARG A 24 -17.75 -21.71 -23.61
N SER A 25 -17.33 -20.69 -24.36
CA SER A 25 -16.66 -19.52 -23.81
C SER A 25 -17.63 -18.59 -23.07
N GLU A 26 -17.10 -17.90 -22.06
CA GLU A 26 -17.83 -16.87 -21.32
C GLU A 26 -18.22 -15.67 -22.21
N TRP A 27 -17.46 -15.40 -23.28
CA TRP A 27 -17.82 -14.36 -24.24
C TRP A 27 -19.10 -14.71 -25.01
N HIS A 28 -19.27 -15.97 -25.43
CA HIS A 28 -20.51 -16.42 -26.06
C HIS A 28 -21.69 -16.32 -25.11
N ARG A 29 -21.52 -16.82 -23.88
CA ARG A 29 -22.53 -16.77 -22.82
C ARG A 29 -22.97 -15.33 -22.54
N TYR A 30 -22.01 -14.41 -22.42
CA TYR A 30 -22.27 -13.00 -22.22
C TYR A 30 -23.08 -12.38 -23.35
N ASN A 31 -22.69 -12.61 -24.61
CA ASN A 31 -23.43 -12.11 -25.77
C ASN A 31 -24.82 -12.74 -25.91
N LEU A 32 -24.99 -14.01 -25.52
CA LEU A 32 -26.29 -14.66 -25.48
C LEU A 32 -27.21 -13.99 -24.46
N MET A 33 -26.72 -13.68 -23.26
CA MET A 33 -27.49 -12.94 -22.25
C MET A 33 -27.87 -11.54 -22.73
N ARG A 34 -26.97 -10.85 -23.44
CA ARG A 34 -27.27 -9.56 -24.07
C ARG A 34 -28.37 -9.67 -25.12
N LYS A 35 -28.34 -10.70 -25.95
CA LYS A 35 -29.37 -10.97 -26.95
C LYS A 35 -30.74 -11.21 -26.31
N VAL A 36 -30.80 -11.94 -25.19
CA VAL A 36 -32.04 -12.13 -24.42
C VAL A 36 -32.57 -10.81 -23.87
N ALA A 37 -31.67 -9.90 -23.49
CA ALA A 37 -32.01 -8.54 -23.05
C ALA A 37 -32.22 -7.56 -24.22
N GLU A 38 -32.32 -8.03 -25.47
CA GLU A 38 -32.47 -7.21 -26.69
C GLU A 38 -31.34 -6.19 -26.90
N LEU A 39 -30.17 -6.43 -26.31
CA LEU A 39 -28.99 -5.60 -26.45
C LEU A 39 -28.06 -6.11 -27.56
N PRO A 40 -27.36 -5.20 -28.29
CA PRO A 40 -26.43 -5.60 -29.32
C PRO A 40 -25.26 -6.42 -28.75
N PRO A 41 -24.73 -7.40 -29.51
CA PRO A 41 -23.57 -8.17 -29.10
C PRO A 41 -22.32 -7.30 -29.01
N VAL A 42 -21.42 -7.70 -28.13
CA VAL A 42 -20.17 -7.01 -27.82
C VAL A 42 -19.02 -7.73 -28.51
N SER A 43 -18.07 -6.97 -29.07
CA SER A 43 -16.90 -7.53 -29.74
C SER A 43 -15.98 -8.23 -28.74
N ARG A 44 -15.12 -9.12 -29.22
CA ARG A 44 -14.17 -9.83 -28.35
C ARG A 44 -13.19 -8.87 -27.66
N GLU A 45 -12.75 -7.85 -28.37
CA GLU A 45 -11.86 -6.81 -27.85
C GLU A 45 -12.49 -6.08 -26.66
N THR A 46 -13.70 -5.55 -26.85
CA THR A 46 -14.41 -4.81 -25.79
C THR A 46 -14.82 -5.70 -24.61
N PHE A 47 -15.09 -6.99 -24.84
CA PHE A 47 -15.29 -7.96 -23.76
C PHE A 47 -14.01 -8.14 -22.94
N ASN A 48 -12.86 -8.33 -23.60
CA ASN A 48 -11.57 -8.50 -22.93
C ASN A 48 -11.18 -7.23 -22.16
N GLU A 49 -11.36 -6.05 -22.74
CA GLU A 49 -11.10 -4.77 -22.07
C GLU A 49 -11.94 -4.63 -20.80
N ARG A 50 -13.23 -4.98 -20.85
CA ARG A 50 -14.10 -4.95 -19.67
C ARG A 50 -13.69 -5.99 -18.63
N ALA A 51 -13.30 -7.18 -19.05
CA ALA A 51 -12.81 -8.21 -18.15
C ALA A 51 -11.54 -7.74 -17.42
N GLN A 52 -10.58 -7.15 -18.15
CA GLN A 52 -9.37 -6.57 -17.57
C GLN A 52 -9.66 -5.38 -16.65
N GLN A 53 -10.63 -4.53 -16.99
CA GLN A 53 -11.07 -3.43 -16.12
C GLN A 53 -11.66 -3.95 -14.81
N VAL A 54 -12.49 -5.00 -14.86
CA VAL A 54 -13.05 -5.63 -13.65
C VAL A 54 -11.93 -6.24 -12.80
N GLU A 55 -10.99 -6.95 -13.42
CA GLU A 55 -9.86 -7.56 -12.73
C GLU A 55 -8.96 -6.52 -12.05
N THR A 56 -8.60 -5.46 -12.77
CA THR A 56 -7.79 -4.35 -12.22
C THR A 56 -8.52 -3.62 -11.09
N GLN A 57 -9.83 -3.42 -11.20
CA GLN A 57 -10.63 -2.85 -10.10
C GLN A 57 -10.63 -3.77 -8.87
N ILE A 58 -10.79 -5.08 -9.04
CA ILE A 58 -10.73 -6.04 -7.93
C ILE A 58 -9.32 -6.03 -7.30
N ALA A 59 -8.25 -5.99 -8.10
CA ALA A 59 -6.89 -5.90 -7.61
C ALA A 59 -6.64 -4.60 -6.82
N GLN A 60 -7.14 -3.46 -7.29
CA GLN A 60 -7.04 -2.18 -6.56
C GLN A 60 -7.86 -2.19 -5.26
N MET A 61 -9.08 -2.74 -5.29
CA MET A 61 -9.92 -2.85 -4.10
C MET A 61 -9.32 -3.79 -3.05
N THR A 62 -8.66 -4.88 -3.47
CA THR A 62 -8.00 -5.82 -2.56
C THR A 62 -6.74 -5.22 -1.94
N GLN A 63 -5.88 -4.56 -2.73
CA GLN A 63 -4.71 -3.85 -2.19
C GLN A 63 -5.10 -2.75 -1.18
N THR A 64 -6.08 -1.91 -1.50
CA THR A 64 -6.51 -0.85 -0.58
C THR A 64 -7.24 -1.35 0.66
N LYS A 65 -7.80 -2.57 0.65
CA LYS A 65 -8.44 -3.22 1.80
C LYS A 65 -7.43 -3.85 2.75
N GLU A 66 -6.36 -4.43 2.20
CA GLU A 66 -5.24 -5.00 2.98
C GLU A 66 -4.49 -3.90 3.76
N GLU A 67 -4.26 -2.74 3.15
CA GLU A 67 -3.51 -1.62 3.74
C GLU A 67 -4.29 -0.81 4.80
N LYS A 68 -5.63 -0.94 4.87
CA LYS A 68 -6.47 -0.10 5.74
C LYS A 68 -6.95 -0.78 7.01
N LYS A 69 -6.33 -1.90 7.42
CA LYS A 69 -6.61 -2.53 8.72
C LYS A 69 -6.15 -1.59 9.84
N LYS A 70 -7.09 -1.03 10.61
CA LYS A 70 -6.79 -0.13 11.74
C LYS A 70 -6.68 -0.92 13.04
N TYR A 71 -5.67 -0.63 13.84
CA TYR A 71 -5.41 -1.34 15.09
C TYR A 71 -5.63 -0.45 16.30
N CYS A 72 -6.33 -0.97 17.31
CA CYS A 72 -6.54 -0.30 18.58
C CYS A 72 -5.57 -0.84 19.62
N LYS A 73 -4.57 -0.04 20.01
CA LYS A 73 -3.55 -0.44 21.01
C LYS A 73 -4.15 -0.74 22.39
N PRO A 74 -5.07 0.08 22.96
CA PRO A 74 -5.67 -0.23 24.27
C PRO A 74 -6.49 -1.52 24.29
N CYS A 75 -7.08 -1.92 23.16
CA CYS A 75 -7.99 -3.07 23.09
C CYS A 75 -7.39 -4.29 22.42
N GLY A 76 -6.21 -4.18 21.80
CA GLY A 76 -5.55 -5.28 21.09
C GLY A 76 -6.29 -5.77 19.84
N ARG A 77 -7.17 -4.95 19.25
CA ARG A 77 -8.08 -5.38 18.15
C ARG A 77 -7.74 -4.70 16.84
N SER A 78 -7.74 -5.46 15.75
CA SER A 78 -7.66 -4.97 14.38
C SER A 78 -9.07 -4.89 13.77
N PHE A 79 -9.29 -3.89 12.93
CA PHE A 79 -10.56 -3.58 12.30
C PHE A 79 -10.38 -3.49 10.79
N ALA A 80 -11.25 -4.16 10.05
CA ALA A 80 -11.17 -4.24 8.59
C ALA A 80 -11.49 -2.90 7.90
N ASN A 81 -12.36 -2.07 8.49
CA ASN A 81 -12.85 -0.84 7.88
C ASN A 81 -12.79 0.32 8.88
N LYS A 82 -12.50 1.55 8.38
CA LYS A 82 -12.43 2.77 9.21
C LYS A 82 -13.72 3.00 10.01
N MET A 83 -14.88 2.82 9.39
CA MET A 83 -16.18 2.99 10.07
C MET A 83 -16.32 2.10 11.32
N THR A 84 -15.91 0.83 11.23
CA THR A 84 -15.97 -0.10 12.38
C THR A 84 -14.97 0.26 13.47
N TYR A 85 -13.82 0.81 13.09
CA TYR A 85 -12.81 1.32 14.02
C TYR A 85 -13.32 2.57 14.76
N ASP A 86 -13.89 3.53 14.03
CA ASP A 86 -14.41 4.77 14.62
C ASP A 86 -15.57 4.48 15.60
N ASN A 87 -16.48 3.56 15.24
CA ASN A 87 -17.53 3.10 16.15
C ASN A 87 -16.97 2.40 17.39
N HIS A 88 -15.87 1.65 17.25
CA HIS A 88 -15.20 1.05 18.39
C HIS A 88 -14.62 2.11 19.34
N LEU A 89 -13.98 3.16 18.82
CA LEU A 89 -13.42 4.25 19.63
C LEU A 89 -14.48 4.94 20.49
N ASN A 90 -15.70 5.05 19.98
CA ASN A 90 -16.82 5.68 20.69
C ASN A 90 -17.54 4.74 21.69
N SER A 91 -17.18 3.46 21.74
CA SER A 91 -17.82 2.51 22.66
C SER A 91 -17.36 2.74 24.11
N LYS A 92 -18.29 2.68 25.08
CA LYS A 92 -17.97 2.83 26.52
C LYS A 92 -16.81 1.92 26.96
N LYS A 93 -16.79 0.69 26.45
CA LYS A 93 -15.74 -0.31 26.71
C LYS A 93 -14.34 0.15 26.24
N HIS A 94 -14.25 0.86 25.11
CA HIS A 94 -12.98 1.41 24.65
C HIS A 94 -12.55 2.57 25.53
N VAL A 95 -13.45 3.53 25.80
CA VAL A 95 -13.14 4.74 26.57
C VAL A 95 -12.57 4.39 27.95
N GLU A 96 -13.23 3.51 28.69
CA GLU A 96 -12.80 3.06 30.02
C GLU A 96 -11.40 2.40 29.98
N LYS A 97 -11.18 1.48 29.03
CA LYS A 97 -9.87 0.82 28.88
C LYS A 97 -8.76 1.75 28.37
N SER A 98 -9.11 2.69 27.51
CA SER A 98 -8.16 3.63 26.93
C SER A 98 -7.59 4.57 28.00
N ALA A 99 -8.42 5.05 28.92
CA ALA A 99 -8.00 5.92 30.02
C ALA A 99 -6.95 5.23 30.91
N VAL A 100 -7.23 4.00 31.35
CA VAL A 100 -6.28 3.21 32.16
C VAL A 100 -4.98 2.95 31.40
N TYR A 101 -5.07 2.53 30.14
CA TYR A 101 -3.91 2.25 29.29
C TYR A 101 -2.96 3.46 29.15
N PHE A 102 -3.51 4.67 28.97
CA PHE A 102 -2.70 5.87 28.81
C PHE A 102 -2.11 6.37 30.14
N GLU A 103 -2.83 6.25 31.25
CA GLU A 103 -2.29 6.59 32.57
C GLU A 103 -1.14 5.65 32.98
N GLU A 104 -1.28 4.35 32.74
CA GLU A 104 -0.19 3.38 32.96
C GLU A 104 1.02 3.67 32.06
N ALA A 105 0.80 4.10 30.81
CA ALA A 105 1.88 4.48 29.91
C ALA A 105 2.61 5.76 30.37
N LYS A 106 1.86 6.74 30.91
CA LYS A 106 2.40 7.98 31.46
C LYS A 106 3.22 7.70 32.73
N ASN A 107 2.71 6.86 33.62
CA ASN A 107 3.39 6.50 34.85
C ASN A 107 4.71 5.75 34.56
N ARG A 108 4.71 4.81 33.61
CA ARG A 108 5.94 4.15 33.15
C ARG A 108 6.97 5.13 32.59
N ARG A 109 6.53 6.16 31.87
CA ARG A 109 7.42 7.19 31.31
C ARG A 109 8.02 8.08 32.40
N ASN A 110 7.26 8.41 33.44
CA ASN A 110 7.74 9.18 34.58
C ASN A 110 8.72 8.37 35.43
N LEU A 111 8.45 7.08 35.67
CA LEU A 111 9.34 6.19 36.41
C LEU A 111 10.68 5.98 35.68
N ALA A 112 10.66 5.87 34.35
CA ALA A 112 11.88 5.81 33.54
C ALA A 112 12.70 7.11 33.58
N LYS A 113 12.05 8.27 33.77
CA LYS A 113 12.72 9.57 33.88
C LYS A 113 13.29 9.83 35.28
N GLN A 114 12.71 9.22 36.31
CA GLN A 114 13.27 9.24 37.67
C GLN A 114 14.49 8.33 37.82
N LYS A 115 14.53 7.20 37.08
CA LYS A 115 15.64 6.23 37.13
C LYS A 115 16.90 6.64 36.34
N SER A 116 16.86 7.74 35.60
CA SER A 116 18.01 8.29 34.86
C SER A 116 18.71 9.43 35.60
N MET A 117 18.55 9.52 36.93
CA MET A 117 19.22 10.49 37.81
C MET A 117 20.03 9.79 38.94
N GLU A 118 20.20 8.46 38.89
CA GLU A 118 20.82 7.67 39.97
C GLU A 118 22.10 6.92 39.54
N ASP A 119 22.72 7.28 38.41
CA ASP A 119 24.05 6.79 38.01
C ASP A 119 24.99 7.98 37.74
N ASP A 120 25.18 8.84 38.73
CA ASP A 120 26.31 9.80 38.81
C ASP A 120 26.71 9.96 40.28
N ALA A 121 27.44 8.97 40.78
CA ALA A 121 28.23 9.07 42.00
C ALA A 121 29.61 8.47 41.72
N ASP A 122 30.49 9.28 41.11
CA ASP A 122 31.89 9.48 41.50
C ASP A 122 32.60 10.38 40.46
N SER A 123 32.58 11.69 40.71
CA SER A 123 33.70 12.59 40.41
C SER A 123 33.42 13.91 41.11
N ASP A 124 34.25 14.21 42.11
CA ASP A 124 34.50 15.58 42.56
C ASP A 124 34.88 16.46 41.36
N ASP A 125 34.21 17.61 41.19
CA ASP A 125 34.80 18.93 40.95
C ASP A 125 33.75 19.93 40.38
N ASP A 126 33.59 21.01 41.13
CA ASP A 126 33.24 22.40 40.77
C ASP A 126 31.87 22.82 40.18
N ASP A 127 31.46 23.98 40.70
CA ASP A 127 30.31 24.84 40.38
C ASP A 127 29.99 25.02 38.88
N ASP A 128 28.71 25.02 38.50
CA ASP A 128 28.00 26.15 37.84
C ASP A 128 26.65 25.75 37.18
N GLU A 129 25.64 26.55 37.54
CA GLU A 129 24.42 26.99 36.82
C GLU A 129 23.93 26.36 35.49
N ASP A 130 22.60 26.18 35.46
CA ASP A 130 21.64 26.09 34.34
C ASP A 130 22.18 25.95 32.90
N ALA A 131 22.20 24.72 32.38
CA ALA A 131 22.41 24.44 30.96
C ALA A 131 21.30 23.57 30.35
N LEU A 132 20.12 24.17 30.16
CA LEU A 132 19.18 23.76 29.12
C LEU A 132 19.93 23.69 27.78
N SER A 133 20.21 22.45 27.33
CA SER A 133 20.76 22.04 26.03
C SER A 133 20.22 22.89 24.86
N LYS A 134 20.84 24.05 24.63
CA LYS A 134 20.62 24.89 23.44
C LYS A 134 21.39 24.27 22.28
N THR A 135 20.78 23.30 21.61
CA THR A 135 21.24 22.85 20.31
C THR A 135 21.04 24.01 19.33
N LYS A 136 22.10 24.79 19.08
CA LYS A 136 22.11 25.86 18.07
C LYS A 136 21.84 25.24 16.70
N MET A 137 20.83 25.76 16.01
CA MET A 137 20.45 25.30 14.67
C MET A 137 21.00 26.27 13.64
N ASN A 138 21.70 25.76 12.63
CA ASN A 138 22.38 26.56 11.62
C ASN A 138 21.74 26.38 10.25
N CYS A 139 21.52 27.48 9.53
CA CYS A 139 21.00 27.46 8.17
C CYS A 139 22.13 27.18 7.18
N LYS A 140 22.08 26.07 6.45
CA LYS A 140 23.13 25.67 5.49
C LYS A 140 23.27 26.62 4.30
N SER A 141 22.19 27.33 3.93
CA SER A 141 22.18 28.23 2.76
C SER A 141 22.69 29.63 3.06
N CYS A 142 22.65 30.05 4.33
CA CYS A 142 23.02 31.40 4.76
C CYS A 142 24.12 31.40 5.84
N ASN A 143 24.49 30.22 6.33
CA ASN A 143 25.40 29.97 7.45
C ASN A 143 25.09 30.76 8.74
N GLU A 144 23.85 31.23 8.88
CA GLU A 144 23.38 31.93 10.08
C GLU A 144 23.04 30.91 11.17
N SER A 145 23.50 31.17 12.39
CA SER A 145 23.24 30.35 13.58
C SER A 145 22.09 30.94 14.40
N PHE A 146 21.13 30.11 14.77
CA PHE A 146 19.96 30.50 15.55
C PHE A 146 20.01 29.85 16.92
N ALA A 147 19.63 30.63 17.94
CA ALA A 147 19.67 30.20 19.34
C ALA A 147 18.53 29.25 19.73
N ASP A 148 17.50 29.15 18.91
CA ASP A 148 16.30 28.34 19.16
C ASP A 148 15.67 27.86 17.82
N GLN A 149 14.93 26.76 17.89
CA GLN A 149 14.22 26.14 16.77
C GLN A 149 13.12 27.03 16.17
N VAL A 150 12.43 27.84 16.98
CA VAL A 150 11.39 28.78 16.52
C VAL A 150 12.02 29.91 15.70
N ALA A 151 13.15 30.46 16.17
CA ALA A 151 13.92 31.45 15.41
C ALA A 151 14.42 30.88 14.06
N PHE A 152 14.91 29.64 14.05
CA PHE A 152 15.34 28.96 12.82
C PHE A 152 14.18 28.74 11.82
N TYR A 153 13.01 28.30 12.30
CA TYR A 153 11.84 28.08 11.44
C TYR A 153 11.32 29.39 10.83
N ASN A 154 11.29 30.47 11.62
CA ASN A 154 10.90 31.79 11.13
C ASN A 154 11.88 32.35 10.10
N HIS A 155 13.19 32.08 10.26
CA HIS A 155 14.19 32.37 9.23
C HIS A 155 13.89 31.63 7.92
N MET A 156 13.65 30.31 7.98
CA MET A 156 13.37 29.48 6.79
C MET A 156 12.08 29.91 6.05
N LYS A 157 11.10 30.43 6.77
CA LYS A 157 9.83 30.93 6.21
C LYS A 157 9.90 32.38 5.71
N SER A 158 10.97 33.11 6.00
CA SER A 158 11.11 34.50 5.56
C SER A 158 11.25 34.59 4.04
N LYS A 159 10.66 35.63 3.42
CA LYS A 159 10.80 35.89 1.97
C LYS A 159 12.26 35.96 1.54
N LYS A 160 13.14 36.52 2.38
CA LYS A 160 14.59 36.63 2.14
C LYS A 160 15.27 35.26 2.01
N HIS A 161 14.86 34.26 2.79
CA HIS A 161 15.41 32.90 2.68
C HIS A 161 14.83 32.15 1.47
N MET A 162 13.53 32.29 1.19
CA MET A 162 12.92 31.67 0.00
C MET A 162 13.49 32.22 -1.31
N GLU A 163 13.68 33.55 -1.42
CA GLU A 163 14.23 34.19 -2.61
C GLU A 163 15.70 33.81 -2.87
N ARG A 164 16.47 33.52 -1.80
CA ARG A 164 17.89 33.14 -1.89
C ARG A 164 18.11 31.64 -2.08
N SER A 165 17.19 30.79 -1.61
CA SER A 165 17.27 29.32 -1.76
C SER A 165 16.70 28.80 -3.08
N ALA A 166 15.83 29.55 -3.75
CA ALA A 166 15.33 29.23 -5.08
C ALA A 166 16.37 29.42 -6.22
N ALA A 167 17.53 30.01 -5.92
CA ALA A 167 18.56 30.36 -6.92
C ALA A 167 19.69 29.34 -7.10
N CYS A 168 19.65 28.16 -6.46
CA CYS A 168 20.65 27.10 -6.68
C CYS A 168 20.04 25.90 -7.40
N ASN A 169 19.85 26.06 -8.71
CA ASN A 169 19.74 24.96 -9.67
C ASN A 169 20.98 25.01 -10.59
N VAL A 170 22.17 24.67 -10.07
CA VAL A 170 23.32 24.32 -10.92
C VAL A 170 24.20 23.26 -10.22
N ALA A 171 24.26 22.11 -10.88
CA ALA A 171 25.36 21.15 -10.99
C ALA A 171 26.39 21.03 -9.85
N VAL A 172 26.45 19.83 -9.27
CA VAL A 172 27.74 19.20 -8.94
C VAL A 172 27.88 17.94 -9.77
N THR A 173 28.71 18.07 -10.80
CA THR A 173 29.31 16.99 -11.58
C THR A 173 30.45 16.30 -10.80
N SER A 174 30.68 15.02 -11.12
CA SER A 174 31.89 14.20 -10.84
C SER A 174 32.00 13.63 -9.42
N LYS A 175 32.19 12.31 -9.21
CA LYS A 175 33.23 11.46 -9.83
C LYS A 175 32.82 9.98 -9.97
N LYS A 176 33.32 9.40 -11.06
CA LYS A 176 33.41 7.97 -11.40
C LYS A 176 34.31 7.20 -10.42
N SER A 177 33.88 5.99 -10.03
CA SER A 177 34.76 4.85 -9.77
C SER A 177 34.01 3.59 -10.20
N GLY A 178 34.51 2.91 -11.23
CA GLY A 178 33.94 1.67 -11.74
C GLY A 178 34.44 0.45 -10.98
N PHE A 179 33.63 -0.61 -10.97
CA PHE A 179 34.13 -1.99 -10.94
C PHE A 179 33.09 -2.98 -11.49
N SER A 180 33.58 -3.77 -12.45
CA SER A 180 33.15 -5.04 -13.04
C SER A 180 31.70 -5.52 -13.05
N ALA A 181 31.28 -5.88 -14.26
CA ALA A 181 30.20 -6.80 -14.59
C ALA A 181 30.38 -8.20 -13.96
N GLY A 182 29.29 -8.77 -13.47
CA GLY A 182 29.15 -10.18 -13.10
C GLY A 182 27.75 -10.65 -13.48
N GLN A 183 27.67 -11.46 -14.53
CA GLN A 183 26.47 -12.18 -14.94
C GLN A 183 26.17 -13.27 -13.90
N SER A 184 24.93 -13.35 -13.43
CA SER A 184 24.39 -14.55 -12.78
C SER A 184 23.02 -14.84 -13.37
N THR A 185 23.02 -15.77 -14.32
CA THR A 185 21.82 -16.40 -14.89
C THR A 185 21.27 -17.37 -13.86
N SER A 186 20.14 -17.04 -13.21
CA SER A 186 19.35 -18.02 -12.46
C SER A 186 18.36 -18.68 -13.41
N LYS A 187 18.76 -19.85 -13.89
CA LYS A 187 17.94 -20.90 -14.50
C LYS A 187 16.90 -21.34 -13.46
N MET A 188 15.62 -21.08 -13.73
CA MET A 188 14.52 -21.75 -13.04
C MET A 188 14.04 -22.84 -13.98
N ASP A 189 14.28 -24.08 -13.57
CA ASP A 189 13.82 -25.27 -14.26
C ASP A 189 12.28 -25.36 -14.11
N VAL A 190 11.64 -25.61 -15.25
CA VAL A 190 10.22 -25.87 -15.41
C VAL A 190 10.06 -27.38 -15.32
N ASP A 191 9.63 -27.90 -14.18
CA ASP A 191 9.15 -29.28 -14.08
C ASP A 191 7.66 -29.31 -14.41
N SER A 192 7.36 -30.08 -15.44
CA SER A 192 6.04 -30.52 -15.86
C SER A 192 5.79 -31.92 -15.32
N ASP A 193 4.70 -32.09 -14.59
CA ASP A 193 3.93 -33.32 -14.37
C ASP A 193 2.54 -32.78 -13.97
N ASP A 194 1.49 -32.72 -14.80
CA ASP A 194 0.77 -33.81 -15.47
C ASP A 194 0.62 -35.06 -14.62
N ASP A 195 -0.40 -35.10 -13.77
CA ASP A 195 -1.32 -36.24 -13.83
C ASP A 195 -2.74 -35.86 -13.37
N SER A 196 -3.65 -36.40 -14.15
CA SER A 196 -5.10 -36.42 -14.04
C SER A 196 -5.60 -37.22 -12.84
N GLU A 197 -6.67 -36.75 -12.18
CA GLU A 197 -7.73 -37.67 -11.76
C GLU A 197 -9.07 -36.92 -11.65
N TYR A 198 -9.94 -37.23 -12.59
CA TYR A 198 -11.32 -36.78 -12.68
C TYR A 198 -12.18 -37.95 -12.16
N GLU A 199 -12.75 -37.84 -10.96
CA GLU A 199 -13.83 -38.73 -10.56
C GLU A 199 -15.19 -38.03 -10.69
N GLU A 200 -16.08 -38.79 -11.32
CA GLU A 200 -17.33 -38.42 -11.94
C GLU A 200 -18.50 -38.76 -10.99
N LEU A 201 -19.37 -37.76 -10.77
CA LEU A 201 -20.83 -37.82 -10.52
C LEU A 201 -21.42 -38.63 -9.33
N GLU A 202 -22.30 -38.00 -8.55
CA GLU A 202 -23.76 -38.06 -8.76
C GLU A 202 -24.58 -37.44 -7.61
N GLY A 203 -25.72 -36.81 -7.97
CA GLY A 203 -26.88 -36.55 -7.11
C GLY A 203 -26.71 -35.38 -6.14
N VAL A 204 -27.55 -34.34 -6.13
CA VAL A 204 -28.97 -34.40 -5.80
C VAL A 204 -29.54 -33.02 -6.13
N PHE A 205 -30.55 -32.92 -7.01
CA PHE A 205 -31.63 -31.95 -6.82
C PHE A 205 -32.87 -32.47 -7.56
N LYS A 206 -33.81 -32.99 -6.76
CA LYS A 206 -35.15 -33.40 -7.17
C LYS A 206 -36.13 -32.56 -6.36
N LYS A 207 -37.09 -31.96 -7.06
CA LYS A 207 -38.21 -31.10 -6.65
C LYS A 207 -37.93 -29.63 -6.45
#